data_AF-A0A961HQR8-F1
#
_entry.id   AF-A0A961HQR8-F1
#
_cell.length_a   1.000
_cell.length_b   1.000
_cell.length_c   1.000
_cell.angle_alpha   90.00
_cell.angle_beta   90.00
_cell.angle_gamma   90.00
#
_symmetry.space_group_name_H-M   'P 1'
#
loop_
_entity.id
_entity.type
_entity.pdbx_description
1 polymer ?
#
loop_
_entity_poly.entity_id
_entity_poly.type
_entity_poly.pdbx_seq_one_letter_code
_entity_poly.pdbx_strand_id
1 'polypeptide(L)'
;MQRSGQAYGLCRLCNPRYEADDLIGSLANQARKKWAGKVRICVVSTDKDLLQILEDKDHFWNFSKDERISGKDVSERMGVRADQVAELLALTGDTVDNIKGLPGVGPNTAAALLREFGTIDSMLANLESVENLKSIRGASRIRSIIEANGAILEKSRKLTLIESGLAVEKSLDRLELGAVQRKELGDLFEGLGIGRLLLARLDKLERGGSLKKPEKKSESDGTKKSPKKSAKEAAVKTEKKSAKKNAAKSASKKAKKAVRKSAPKKAANAARRSAKKKMPTAPTKTAKRSAKKAAKKKAK
;
A
#
# COMPACT_ATOMS: atom_id res chain seq x y z
N MET A 1 10.14 -22.13 0.34
CA MET A 1 8.95 -21.38 -0.12
C MET A 1 8.31 -21.98 -1.36
N GLN A 2 8.85 -21.81 -2.58
CA GLN A 2 8.20 -22.35 -3.80
C GLN A 2 8.05 -23.89 -3.76
N ARG A 3 9.15 -24.63 -3.60
CA ARG A 3 9.14 -26.11 -3.49
C ARG A 3 8.22 -26.60 -2.36
N SER A 4 8.33 -26.01 -1.17
CA SER A 4 7.48 -26.36 -0.02
C SER A 4 5.99 -26.10 -0.28
N GLY A 5 5.61 -25.10 -1.06
CA GLY A 5 4.21 -24.89 -1.44
C GLY A 5 3.69 -25.99 -2.38
N GLN A 6 4.49 -26.36 -3.39
CA GLN A 6 4.14 -27.43 -4.32
C GLN A 6 4.12 -28.81 -3.65
N ALA A 7 5.04 -29.08 -2.73
CA ALA A 7 5.05 -30.27 -1.90
C ALA A 7 3.87 -30.33 -0.91
N TYR A 8 3.27 -29.18 -0.57
CA TYR A 8 1.98 -29.10 0.15
C TYR A 8 0.76 -29.29 -0.77
N GLY A 9 0.96 -29.52 -2.07
CA GLY A 9 -0.12 -29.63 -3.06
C GLY A 9 -0.66 -28.29 -3.57
N LEU A 10 -0.07 -27.15 -3.19
CA LEU A 10 -0.51 -25.84 -3.66
C LEU A 10 -0.11 -25.61 -5.12
N CYS A 11 -1.08 -25.24 -5.95
CA CYS A 11 -0.83 -24.82 -7.31
C CYS A 11 -0.05 -23.50 -7.37
N ARG A 12 1.12 -23.52 -8.03
CA ARG A 12 1.91 -22.32 -8.33
C ARG A 12 1.56 -21.77 -9.71
N LEU A 13 1.39 -20.46 -9.80
CA LEU A 13 1.36 -19.70 -11.05
C LEU A 13 2.44 -18.61 -10.98
N CYS A 14 3.07 -18.31 -12.10
CA CYS A 14 4.09 -17.26 -12.24
C CYS A 14 4.19 -16.88 -13.71
N ASN A 15 4.43 -15.61 -14.01
CA ASN A 15 4.62 -15.11 -15.37
C ASN A 15 5.85 -14.18 -15.40
N PRO A 16 6.67 -14.18 -16.47
CA PRO A 16 7.85 -13.32 -16.55
C PRO A 16 7.55 -11.85 -16.92
N ARG A 17 6.30 -11.52 -17.26
CA ARG A 17 5.88 -10.20 -17.77
C ARG A 17 4.83 -9.50 -16.91
N TYR A 18 4.00 -10.26 -16.19
CA TYR A 18 2.88 -9.76 -15.40
C TYR A 18 3.10 -10.03 -13.91
N GLU A 19 2.60 -9.12 -13.08
CA GLU A 19 2.80 -9.18 -11.63
C GLU A 19 1.83 -10.17 -10.96
N ALA A 20 2.04 -10.43 -9.66
CA ALA A 20 1.28 -11.48 -8.97
C ALA A 20 -0.20 -11.10 -8.79
N ASP A 21 -0.46 -9.82 -8.62
CA ASP A 21 -1.76 -9.18 -8.53
C ASP A 21 -2.53 -9.20 -9.86
N ASP A 22 -1.90 -8.90 -11.00
CA ASP A 22 -2.45 -9.09 -12.36
C ASP A 22 -2.96 -10.54 -12.54
N LEU A 23 -2.13 -11.50 -12.15
CA LEU A 23 -2.45 -12.92 -12.23
C LEU A 23 -3.61 -13.30 -11.29
N ILE A 24 -3.68 -12.72 -10.09
CA ILE A 24 -4.78 -12.94 -9.15
C ILE A 24 -6.08 -12.31 -9.68
N GLY A 25 -6.05 -11.06 -10.17
CA GLY A 25 -7.21 -10.37 -10.74
C GLY A 25 -7.75 -11.05 -12.00
N SER A 26 -6.84 -11.51 -12.86
CA SER A 26 -7.20 -12.28 -14.05
C SER A 26 -7.79 -13.65 -13.71
N LEU A 27 -7.19 -14.39 -12.77
CA LEU A 27 -7.77 -15.63 -12.26
C LEU A 27 -9.16 -15.42 -11.63
N ALA A 28 -9.34 -14.33 -10.88
CA ALA A 28 -10.61 -13.98 -10.27
C ALA A 28 -11.70 -13.76 -11.33
N ASN A 29 -11.40 -12.95 -12.34
CA ASN A 29 -12.29 -12.68 -13.47
C ASN A 29 -12.66 -13.97 -14.23
N GLN A 30 -11.67 -14.80 -14.55
CA GLN A 30 -11.90 -16.11 -15.19
C GLN A 30 -12.78 -17.03 -14.33
N ALA A 31 -12.55 -17.08 -13.01
CA ALA A 31 -13.32 -17.91 -12.08
C ALA A 31 -14.80 -17.48 -12.06
N ARG A 32 -15.07 -16.18 -11.95
CA ARG A 32 -16.44 -15.65 -11.96
C ARG A 32 -17.15 -15.97 -13.28
N LYS A 33 -16.48 -15.82 -14.42
CA LYS A 33 -17.00 -16.20 -15.74
C LYS A 33 -17.33 -17.69 -15.82
N LYS A 34 -16.39 -18.57 -15.48
CA LYS A 34 -16.55 -20.03 -15.57
C LYS A 34 -17.69 -20.56 -14.68
N TRP A 35 -17.78 -20.06 -13.45
CA TRP A 35 -18.78 -20.52 -12.48
C TRP A 35 -19.99 -19.59 -12.35
N ALA A 36 -20.23 -18.71 -13.34
CA ALA A 36 -21.37 -17.78 -13.42
C ALA A 36 -21.64 -17.02 -12.10
N GLY A 37 -20.59 -16.48 -11.47
CA GLY A 37 -20.68 -15.72 -10.21
C GLY A 37 -21.14 -16.54 -8.98
N LYS A 38 -21.10 -17.88 -9.05
CA LYS A 38 -21.44 -18.78 -7.93
C LYS A 38 -20.24 -19.12 -7.03
N VAL A 39 -19.02 -18.91 -7.52
CA VAL A 39 -17.79 -19.02 -6.72
C VAL A 39 -17.63 -17.78 -5.83
N ARG A 40 -17.08 -17.96 -4.63
CA ARG A 40 -16.60 -16.87 -3.76
C ARG A 40 -15.09 -16.89 -3.74
N ILE A 41 -14.47 -15.74 -3.89
CA ILE A 41 -13.01 -15.60 -3.97
C ILE A 41 -12.50 -15.13 -2.61
N CYS A 42 -11.41 -15.76 -2.16
CA CYS A 42 -10.70 -15.37 -0.95
C CYS A 42 -9.28 -14.97 -1.33
N VAL A 43 -8.99 -13.67 -1.30
CA VAL A 43 -7.65 -13.13 -1.54
C VAL A 43 -6.90 -13.07 -0.20
N VAL A 44 -5.78 -13.78 -0.09
CA VAL A 44 -4.96 -13.78 1.12
C VAL A 44 -3.69 -12.97 0.85
N SER A 45 -3.70 -11.69 1.25
CA SER A 45 -2.57 -10.78 1.06
C SER A 45 -2.50 -9.74 2.19
N THR A 46 -1.38 -9.02 2.27
CA THR A 46 -1.27 -7.77 3.04
C THR A 46 -1.42 -6.53 2.18
N ASP A 47 -1.38 -6.70 0.87
CA ASP A 47 -1.48 -5.66 -0.14
C ASP A 47 -2.94 -5.21 -0.32
N LYS A 48 -3.19 -3.90 -0.20
CA LYS A 48 -4.52 -3.30 -0.24
C LYS A 48 -5.00 -3.05 -1.68
N ASP A 49 -4.13 -3.11 -2.67
CA ASP A 49 -4.46 -2.74 -4.05
C ASP A 49 -5.34 -3.84 -4.66
N LEU A 50 -5.15 -5.07 -4.21
CA LEU A 50 -6.04 -6.23 -4.39
C LEU A 50 -7.45 -6.07 -3.78
N LEU A 51 -7.75 -5.00 -3.03
CA LEU A 51 -9.14 -4.69 -2.68
C LEU A 51 -9.93 -4.27 -3.93
N GLN A 52 -9.27 -3.78 -4.99
CA GLN A 52 -9.95 -3.31 -6.20
C GLN A 52 -10.68 -4.41 -6.98
N ILE A 53 -10.21 -5.66 -6.86
CA ILE A 53 -10.76 -6.79 -7.61
C ILE A 53 -11.95 -7.47 -6.93
N LEU A 54 -12.31 -7.10 -5.69
CA LEU A 54 -13.34 -7.80 -4.90
C LEU A 54 -14.76 -7.49 -5.38
N GLU A 55 -15.63 -8.50 -5.36
CA GLU A 55 -17.09 -8.32 -5.43
C GLU A 55 -17.75 -8.56 -4.06
N ASP A 56 -19.01 -8.16 -3.90
CA ASP A 56 -19.85 -8.26 -2.69
C ASP A 56 -19.78 -9.57 -1.89
N LYS A 57 -19.49 -10.70 -2.56
CA LYS A 57 -19.47 -12.05 -1.95
C LYS A 57 -18.04 -12.53 -1.63
N ASP A 58 -17.03 -11.76 -2.02
CA ASP A 58 -15.63 -12.10 -1.88
C ASP A 58 -15.06 -11.60 -0.55
N HIS A 59 -13.90 -12.13 -0.20
CA HIS A 59 -13.18 -11.78 1.02
C HIS A 59 -11.71 -11.49 0.73
N PHE A 60 -11.18 -10.51 1.43
CA PHE A 60 -9.76 -10.26 1.58
C PHE A 60 -9.33 -10.59 3.01
N TRP A 61 -8.24 -11.34 3.19
CA TRP A 61 -7.74 -11.75 4.51
C TRP A 61 -6.26 -11.39 4.68
N ASN A 62 -6.02 -10.39 5.53
CA ASN A 62 -4.68 -10.08 6.02
C ASN A 62 -4.35 -11.01 7.20
N PHE A 63 -3.80 -12.18 6.88
CA PHE A 63 -3.44 -13.23 7.84
C PHE A 63 -2.55 -12.72 8.99
N SER A 64 -1.63 -11.79 8.69
CA SER A 64 -0.70 -11.21 9.67
C SER A 64 -1.45 -10.49 10.80
N LYS A 65 -2.43 -9.64 10.45
CA LYS A 65 -3.29 -8.92 11.38
C LYS A 65 -4.50 -9.73 11.87
N ASP A 66 -4.85 -10.80 11.14
CA ASP A 66 -6.14 -11.50 11.22
C ASP A 66 -7.34 -10.60 10.91
N GLU A 67 -7.13 -9.63 10.02
CA GLU A 67 -8.14 -8.68 9.53
C GLU A 67 -8.80 -9.29 8.28
N ARG A 68 -10.14 -9.39 8.29
CA ARG A 68 -10.95 -9.86 7.16
C ARG A 68 -11.86 -8.72 6.70
N ILE A 69 -11.90 -8.48 5.40
CA ILE A 69 -12.70 -7.43 4.75
C ILE A 69 -13.53 -8.16 3.69
N SER A 70 -14.85 -8.07 3.73
CA SER A 70 -15.68 -8.51 2.59
C SER A 70 -15.72 -7.43 1.51
N GLY A 71 -16.08 -7.77 0.28
CA GLY A 71 -16.23 -6.78 -0.80
C GLY A 71 -17.19 -5.62 -0.44
N LYS A 72 -18.21 -5.89 0.39
CA LYS A 72 -19.15 -4.88 0.90
C LYS A 72 -18.52 -3.89 1.88
N ASP A 73 -17.55 -4.35 2.66
CA ASP A 73 -16.91 -3.55 3.71
C ASP A 73 -15.84 -2.61 3.13
N VAL A 74 -15.47 -2.78 1.85
CA VAL A 74 -14.45 -1.94 1.17
C VAL A 74 -14.84 -0.46 1.19
N SER A 75 -16.12 -0.14 1.00
CA SER A 75 -16.59 1.26 1.06
C SER A 75 -16.50 1.89 2.45
N GLU A 76 -16.67 1.11 3.52
CA GLU A 76 -16.44 1.60 4.88
C GLU A 76 -14.93 1.75 5.15
N ARG A 77 -14.12 0.81 4.67
CA ARG A 77 -12.68 0.76 4.92
C ARG A 77 -11.86 1.79 4.15
N MET A 78 -12.24 2.07 2.90
CA MET A 78 -11.51 2.90 1.94
C MET A 78 -12.24 4.20 1.56
N GLY A 79 -13.52 4.35 1.93
CA GLY A 79 -14.34 5.51 1.59
C GLY A 79 -14.91 5.51 0.16
N VAL A 80 -14.58 4.49 -0.64
CA VAL A 80 -14.96 4.28 -2.04
C VAL A 80 -15.27 2.80 -2.28
N ARG A 81 -16.05 2.47 -3.33
CA ARG A 81 -16.32 1.07 -3.71
C ARG A 81 -15.04 0.35 -4.15
N ALA A 82 -15.08 -0.99 -4.18
CA ALA A 82 -13.96 -1.81 -4.66
C ALA A 82 -13.48 -1.39 -6.06
N ASP A 83 -14.40 -1.24 -7.02
CA ASP A 83 -14.12 -0.82 -8.40
C ASP A 83 -13.50 0.59 -8.52
N GLN A 84 -13.47 1.37 -7.44
CA GLN A 84 -12.90 2.72 -7.36
C GLN A 84 -11.55 2.77 -6.59
N VAL A 85 -11.07 1.66 -6.02
CA VAL A 85 -9.83 1.64 -5.20
C VAL A 85 -8.60 2.05 -6.03
N ALA A 86 -8.46 1.55 -7.26
CA ALA A 86 -7.37 1.94 -8.16
C ALA A 86 -7.36 3.45 -8.46
N GLU A 87 -8.54 4.04 -8.65
CA GLU A 87 -8.68 5.48 -8.91
C GLU A 87 -8.46 6.32 -7.66
N LEU A 88 -8.86 5.83 -6.48
CA LEU A 88 -8.52 6.46 -5.20
C LEU A 88 -7.00 6.57 -5.05
N LEU A 89 -6.28 5.47 -5.25
CA LEU A 89 -4.82 5.41 -5.15
C LEU A 89 -4.15 6.25 -6.25
N ALA A 90 -4.71 6.32 -7.46
CA ALA A 90 -4.21 7.20 -8.51
C ALA A 90 -4.31 8.70 -8.14
N LEU A 91 -5.34 9.09 -7.39
CA LEU A 91 -5.52 10.45 -6.89
C LEU A 91 -4.66 10.74 -5.65
N THR A 92 -4.58 9.82 -4.69
CA THR A 92 -3.86 10.03 -3.42
C THR A 92 -2.36 9.74 -3.49
N GLY A 93 -1.97 8.89 -4.42
CA GLY A 93 -0.66 8.24 -4.45
C GLY A 93 -0.59 7.01 -3.54
N ASP A 94 0.48 6.25 -3.72
CA ASP A 94 0.94 5.19 -2.84
C ASP A 94 2.41 5.36 -2.48
N THR A 95 2.71 5.42 -1.18
CA THR A 95 4.08 5.49 -0.68
C THR A 95 4.81 4.15 -0.72
N VAL A 96 4.09 3.02 -0.73
CA VAL A 96 4.70 1.69 -0.78
C VAL A 96 5.29 1.45 -2.17
N ASP A 97 4.50 1.76 -3.20
CA ASP A 97 4.83 1.50 -4.61
C ASP A 97 5.37 2.75 -5.33
N ASN A 98 5.72 3.78 -4.55
CA ASN A 98 6.34 5.04 -5.02
C ASN A 98 5.49 5.79 -6.08
N ILE A 99 4.16 5.64 -6.00
CA ILE A 99 3.16 6.31 -6.83
C ILE A 99 2.86 7.67 -6.19
N LYS A 100 3.14 8.78 -6.89
CA LYS A 100 3.09 10.12 -6.28
C LYS A 100 1.68 10.67 -6.03
N GLY A 101 0.69 10.28 -6.83
CA GLY A 101 -0.64 10.89 -6.81
C GLY A 101 -0.64 12.39 -7.11
N LEU A 102 -1.74 13.05 -6.75
CA LEU A 102 -1.92 14.50 -6.91
C LEU A 102 -1.47 15.26 -5.64
N PRO A 103 -0.65 16.31 -5.77
CA PRO A 103 -0.08 17.02 -4.61
C PRO A 103 -1.17 17.72 -3.79
N GLY A 104 -1.39 17.23 -2.55
CA GLY A 104 -2.38 17.79 -1.63
C GLY A 104 -3.79 17.21 -1.76
N VAL A 105 -3.99 16.18 -2.59
CA VAL A 105 -5.25 15.41 -2.65
C VAL A 105 -5.14 14.23 -1.70
N GLY A 106 -5.75 14.34 -0.52
CA GLY A 106 -5.81 13.24 0.47
C GLY A 106 -6.98 12.28 0.24
N PRO A 107 -7.02 11.12 0.91
CA PRO A 107 -8.07 10.11 0.73
C PRO A 107 -9.50 10.63 0.84
N ASN A 108 -9.79 11.50 1.81
CA ASN A 108 -11.13 12.08 1.97
C ASN A 108 -11.54 12.96 0.77
N THR A 109 -10.59 13.70 0.19
CA THR A 109 -10.84 14.54 -1.00
C THR A 109 -11.03 13.67 -2.24
N ALA A 110 -10.16 12.67 -2.43
CA ALA A 110 -10.27 11.73 -3.55
C ALA A 110 -11.59 10.92 -3.48
N ALA A 111 -11.96 10.42 -2.31
CA ALA A 111 -13.23 9.73 -2.10
C ALA A 111 -14.45 10.65 -2.32
N ALA A 112 -14.36 11.95 -1.99
CA ALA A 112 -15.42 12.90 -2.31
C ALA A 112 -15.57 13.13 -3.82
N LEU A 113 -14.46 13.26 -4.56
CA LEU A 113 -14.46 13.37 -6.02
C LEU A 113 -15.05 12.11 -6.67
N LEU A 114 -14.60 10.92 -6.26
CA LEU A 114 -15.07 9.64 -6.81
C LEU A 114 -16.52 9.32 -6.45
N ARG A 115 -17.04 9.86 -5.33
CA ARG A 115 -18.46 9.76 -4.98
C ARG A 115 -19.35 10.64 -5.87
N GLU A 116 -18.86 11.83 -6.23
CA GLU A 116 -19.60 12.77 -7.08
C GLU A 116 -19.58 12.34 -8.56
N PHE A 117 -18.39 12.11 -9.12
CA PHE A 117 -18.22 11.88 -10.56
C PHE A 117 -18.26 10.41 -10.96
N GLY A 118 -18.15 9.48 -10.00
CA GLY A 118 -18.07 8.04 -10.25
C GLY A 118 -16.71 7.57 -10.75
N THR A 119 -16.09 8.26 -11.70
CA THR A 119 -14.76 7.94 -12.27
C THR A 119 -13.88 9.17 -12.50
N ILE A 120 -12.57 8.98 -12.62
CA ILE A 120 -11.62 10.04 -13.00
C ILE A 120 -11.94 10.58 -14.40
N ASP A 121 -12.34 9.75 -15.36
CA ASP A 121 -12.68 10.23 -16.71
C ASP A 121 -13.91 11.16 -16.69
N SER A 122 -14.93 10.80 -15.91
CA SER A 122 -16.11 11.65 -15.68
C SER A 122 -15.75 12.96 -14.97
N MET A 123 -14.84 12.92 -13.99
CA MET A 123 -14.31 14.11 -13.31
C MET A 123 -13.53 15.03 -14.26
N LEU A 124 -12.69 14.46 -15.13
CA LEU A 124 -11.90 15.23 -16.11
C LEU A 124 -12.78 15.84 -17.20
N ALA A 125 -13.85 15.14 -17.62
CA ALA A 125 -14.83 15.68 -18.56
C ALA A 125 -15.67 16.84 -17.97
N ASN A 126 -15.87 16.85 -16.64
CA ASN A 126 -16.71 17.83 -15.93
C ASN A 126 -15.89 18.69 -14.96
N LEU A 127 -14.65 19.04 -15.33
CA LEU A 127 -13.66 19.62 -14.42
C LEU A 127 -14.06 20.98 -13.83
N GLU A 128 -14.90 21.76 -14.51
CA GLU A 128 -15.50 22.99 -13.98
C GLU A 128 -16.45 22.74 -12.80
N SER A 129 -17.11 21.58 -12.77
CA SER A 129 -18.00 21.19 -11.66
C SER A 129 -17.23 20.92 -10.37
N VAL A 130 -15.96 20.49 -10.46
CA VAL A 130 -15.09 20.24 -9.29
C VAL A 130 -14.98 21.48 -8.42
N GLU A 131 -14.89 22.67 -9.03
CA GLU A 131 -14.73 23.96 -8.33
C GLU A 131 -15.97 24.33 -7.48
N ASN A 132 -17.15 23.80 -7.83
CA ASN A 132 -18.41 24.07 -7.16
C ASN A 132 -18.74 23.08 -6.01
N LEU A 133 -17.87 22.09 -5.76
CA LEU A 133 -18.13 21.05 -4.75
C LEU A 133 -18.00 21.57 -3.31
N LYS A 134 -19.15 21.86 -2.71
CA LYS A 134 -19.30 22.28 -1.29
C LYS A 134 -18.75 21.25 -0.30
N SER A 135 -18.64 19.98 -0.69
CA SER A 135 -18.05 18.89 0.10
C SER A 135 -16.52 18.98 0.24
N ILE A 136 -15.83 19.76 -0.61
CA ILE A 136 -14.37 19.85 -0.68
C ILE A 136 -13.90 21.25 -0.33
N ARG A 137 -13.24 21.40 0.82
CA ARG A 137 -12.60 22.66 1.20
C ARG A 137 -11.46 23.00 0.22
N GLY A 138 -11.60 24.11 -0.49
CA GLY A 138 -10.61 24.54 -1.48
C GLY A 138 -10.79 23.89 -2.85
N ALA A 139 -12.01 23.45 -3.19
CA ALA A 139 -12.43 22.93 -4.49
C ALA A 139 -11.74 23.58 -5.72
N SER A 140 -11.76 24.91 -5.84
CA SER A 140 -11.05 25.68 -6.89
C SER A 140 -9.55 25.33 -6.99
N ARG A 141 -8.84 25.23 -5.86
CA ARG A 141 -7.42 24.82 -5.83
C ARG A 141 -7.24 23.35 -6.25
N ILE A 142 -8.16 22.47 -5.86
CA ILE A 142 -8.13 21.05 -6.25
C ILE A 142 -8.31 20.91 -7.77
N ARG A 143 -9.23 21.67 -8.37
CA ARG A 143 -9.38 21.78 -9.84
C ARG A 143 -8.06 22.17 -10.50
N SER A 144 -7.43 23.28 -10.07
CA SER A 144 -6.14 23.71 -10.64
C SER A 144 -5.01 22.69 -10.45
N ILE A 145 -5.02 21.91 -9.37
CA ILE A 145 -4.07 20.80 -9.16
C ILE A 145 -4.32 19.70 -10.20
N ILE A 146 -5.56 19.31 -10.44
CA ILE A 146 -5.91 18.29 -11.45
C ILE A 146 -5.47 18.75 -12.85
N GLU A 147 -5.82 20.00 -13.24
CA GLU A 147 -5.42 20.60 -14.52
C GLU A 147 -3.89 20.61 -14.71
N ALA A 148 -3.14 21.05 -13.70
CA ALA A 148 -1.68 21.18 -13.78
C ALA A 148 -0.92 19.84 -13.72
N ASN A 149 -1.56 18.74 -13.30
CA ASN A 149 -0.89 17.46 -13.03
C ASN A 149 -1.48 16.28 -13.84
N GLY A 150 -2.22 16.55 -14.92
CA GLY A 150 -2.88 15.50 -15.73
C GLY A 150 -1.96 14.33 -16.14
N ALA A 151 -0.72 14.61 -16.55
CA ALA A 151 0.25 13.56 -16.91
C ALA A 151 0.71 12.69 -15.72
N ILE A 152 0.73 13.25 -14.50
CA ILE A 152 1.02 12.48 -13.28
C ILE A 152 -0.17 11.60 -12.92
N LEU A 153 -1.40 12.13 -13.07
CA LEU A 153 -2.63 11.39 -12.83
C LEU A 153 -2.77 10.22 -13.82
N GLU A 154 -2.60 10.47 -15.12
CA GLU A 154 -2.64 9.44 -16.17
C GLU A 154 -1.62 8.32 -15.92
N LYS A 155 -0.38 8.68 -15.54
CA LYS A 155 0.63 7.68 -15.16
C LYS A 155 0.23 6.92 -13.90
N SER A 156 -0.31 7.59 -12.89
CA SER A 156 -0.70 6.96 -11.63
C SER A 156 -1.85 5.96 -11.85
N ARG A 157 -2.86 6.31 -12.65
CA ARG A 157 -3.95 5.39 -13.05
C ARG A 157 -3.45 4.11 -13.72
N LYS A 158 -2.41 4.21 -14.55
CA LYS A 158 -1.78 3.05 -15.22
C LYS A 158 -0.96 2.17 -14.29
N LEU A 159 -0.56 2.67 -13.13
CA LEU A 159 0.24 1.94 -12.15
C LEU A 159 -0.60 1.35 -11.01
N THR A 160 -1.78 1.90 -10.71
CA THR A 160 -2.66 1.40 -9.65
C THR A 160 -3.74 0.43 -10.14
N LEU A 161 -3.92 0.29 -11.45
CA LEU A 161 -4.92 -0.58 -12.06
C LEU A 161 -4.33 -1.97 -12.33
N ILE A 162 -4.92 -2.99 -11.70
CA ILE A 162 -4.60 -4.40 -11.90
C ILE A 162 -5.16 -4.89 -13.25
N GLU A 163 -4.32 -5.52 -14.07
CA GLU A 163 -4.76 -6.12 -15.34
C GLU A 163 -5.49 -7.45 -15.09
N SER A 164 -6.81 -7.42 -15.20
CA SER A 164 -7.71 -8.55 -14.94
C SER A 164 -8.19 -9.27 -16.21
N GLY A 165 -7.67 -8.90 -17.38
CA GLY A 165 -8.00 -9.46 -18.69
C GLY A 165 -7.05 -10.55 -19.19
N LEU A 166 -6.04 -10.98 -18.42
CA LEU A 166 -5.00 -11.89 -18.92
C LEU A 166 -5.52 -13.29 -19.24
N ALA A 167 -5.03 -13.82 -20.35
CA ALA A 167 -5.13 -15.24 -20.69
C ALA A 167 -4.14 -16.06 -19.84
N VAL A 168 -4.50 -16.30 -18.58
CA VAL A 168 -3.73 -17.15 -17.67
C VAL A 168 -3.58 -18.56 -18.25
N GLU A 169 -2.34 -19.03 -18.42
CA GLU A 169 -1.99 -20.30 -19.10
C GLU A 169 -2.59 -21.56 -18.45
N LYS A 170 -2.97 -21.49 -17.17
CA LYS A 170 -3.59 -22.60 -16.45
C LYS A 170 -5.11 -22.46 -16.46
N SER A 171 -5.78 -23.45 -17.06
CA SER A 171 -7.21 -23.64 -16.86
C SER A 171 -7.52 -23.78 -15.37
N LEU A 172 -8.64 -23.21 -14.93
CA LEU A 172 -9.07 -23.22 -13.52
C LEU A 172 -9.22 -24.64 -12.94
N ASP A 173 -9.50 -25.65 -13.77
CA ASP A 173 -9.53 -27.08 -13.43
C ASP A 173 -8.16 -27.63 -12.97
N ARG A 174 -7.07 -26.91 -13.26
CA ARG A 174 -5.70 -27.25 -12.86
C ARG A 174 -5.23 -26.45 -11.64
N LEU A 175 -6.16 -25.88 -10.88
CA LEU A 175 -5.92 -25.14 -9.64
C LEU A 175 -6.51 -25.85 -8.41
N GLU A 176 -6.74 -27.15 -8.51
CA GLU A 176 -7.13 -27.99 -7.37
C GLU A 176 -5.97 -28.16 -6.37
N LEU A 177 -6.31 -28.48 -5.12
CA LEU A 177 -5.33 -28.81 -4.09
C LEU A 177 -4.82 -30.24 -4.32
N GLY A 178 -3.55 -30.38 -4.67
CA GLY A 178 -2.91 -31.68 -4.84
C GLY A 178 -2.67 -32.42 -3.52
N ALA A 179 -2.29 -33.70 -3.62
CA ALA A 179 -1.90 -34.49 -2.46
C ALA A 179 -0.61 -33.94 -1.82
N VAL A 180 -0.53 -34.02 -0.48
CA VAL A 180 0.64 -33.57 0.28
C VAL A 180 1.79 -34.58 0.13
N GLN A 181 2.89 -34.14 -0.46
CA GLN A 181 4.13 -34.89 -0.62
C GLN A 181 4.94 -34.87 0.69
N ARG A 182 4.47 -35.61 1.70
CA ARG A 182 5.06 -35.63 3.06
C ARG A 182 6.57 -35.87 3.09
N LYS A 183 7.08 -36.79 2.25
CA LYS A 183 8.52 -37.06 2.17
C LYS A 183 9.30 -35.83 1.72
N GLU A 184 8.91 -35.20 0.60
CA GLU A 184 9.59 -33.99 0.12
C GLU A 184 9.50 -32.85 1.14
N LEU A 185 8.36 -32.68 1.83
CA LEU A 185 8.24 -31.71 2.92
C LEU A 185 9.18 -32.02 4.10
N GLY A 186 9.32 -33.29 4.50
CA GLY A 186 10.28 -33.72 5.52
C GLY A 186 11.71 -33.38 5.12
N ASP A 187 12.16 -33.89 3.97
CA ASP A 187 13.50 -33.66 3.43
C ASP A 187 13.82 -32.14 3.33
N LEU A 188 12.86 -31.33 2.85
CA LEU A 188 12.98 -29.87 2.77
C LEU A 188 13.07 -29.19 4.13
N PHE A 189 12.22 -29.56 5.10
CA PHE A 189 12.20 -28.90 6.39
C PHE A 189 13.39 -29.32 7.26
N GLU A 190 13.88 -30.55 7.14
CA GLU A 190 15.10 -31.02 7.80
C GLU A 190 16.34 -30.32 7.24
N GLY A 191 16.49 -30.24 5.90
CA GLY A 191 17.57 -29.50 5.27
C GLY A 191 17.59 -27.99 5.57
N LEU A 192 16.46 -27.42 6.02
CA LEU A 192 16.32 -26.05 6.50
C LEU A 192 16.40 -25.90 8.03
N GLY A 193 16.60 -26.98 8.78
CA GLY A 193 16.68 -26.97 10.26
C GLY A 193 15.36 -26.73 10.99
N ILE A 194 14.22 -26.76 10.30
CA ILE A 194 12.88 -26.43 10.81
C ILE A 194 11.91 -27.63 10.89
N GLY A 195 12.37 -28.82 10.49
CA GLY A 195 11.64 -30.10 10.41
C GLY A 195 10.58 -30.32 11.48
N ARG A 196 11.02 -30.58 12.71
CA ARG A 196 10.18 -31.09 13.80
C ARG A 196 8.98 -30.19 14.14
N LEU A 197 9.09 -28.86 14.02
CA LEU A 197 7.99 -27.94 14.34
C LEU A 197 6.94 -27.89 13.23
N LEU A 198 7.36 -27.92 11.95
CA LEU A 198 6.44 -27.80 10.83
C LEU A 198 5.75 -29.13 10.51
N LEU A 199 6.45 -30.26 10.64
CA LEU A 199 5.85 -31.60 10.51
C LEU A 199 4.76 -31.81 11.57
N ALA A 200 5.03 -31.53 12.85
CA ALA A 200 4.02 -31.64 13.91
C ALA A 200 2.79 -30.73 13.70
N ARG A 201 2.93 -29.60 12.98
CA ARG A 201 1.80 -28.75 12.59
C ARG A 201 1.02 -29.33 11.40
N LEU A 202 1.72 -29.90 10.41
CA LEU A 202 1.11 -30.64 9.30
C LEU A 202 0.28 -31.82 9.83
N ASP A 203 0.86 -32.66 10.69
CA ASP A 203 0.15 -33.79 11.31
C ASP A 203 -1.12 -33.35 12.03
N LYS A 204 -1.11 -32.16 12.63
CA LYS A 204 -2.28 -31.62 13.33
C LYS A 204 -3.35 -31.12 12.36
N LEU A 205 -2.96 -30.48 11.26
CA LEU A 205 -3.88 -30.02 10.21
C LEU A 205 -4.53 -31.21 9.47
N GLU A 206 -3.77 -32.23 9.11
CA GLU A 206 -4.28 -33.44 8.44
C GLU A 206 -5.24 -34.25 9.32
N ARG A 207 -5.10 -34.18 10.65
CA ARG A 207 -6.06 -34.72 11.63
C ARG A 207 -7.29 -33.82 11.86
N GLY A 208 -7.51 -32.79 11.04
CA GLY A 208 -8.62 -31.83 11.18
C GLY A 208 -8.48 -30.85 12.35
N GLY A 209 -7.31 -30.80 13.00
CA GLY A 209 -7.07 -29.99 14.19
C GLY A 209 -6.76 -28.53 13.88
N SER A 210 -7.57 -27.60 14.41
CA SER A 210 -7.31 -26.17 14.26
C SER A 210 -5.98 -25.73 14.90
N LEU A 211 -5.18 -24.96 14.14
CA LEU A 211 -3.98 -24.29 14.62
C LEU A 211 -4.37 -23.00 15.35
N LYS A 212 -4.44 -23.04 16.68
CA LYS A 212 -4.48 -21.82 17.50
C LYS A 212 -3.24 -20.98 17.19
N LYS A 213 -3.42 -19.72 16.77
CA LYS A 213 -2.36 -18.73 16.61
C LYS A 213 -1.66 -18.55 17.96
N PRO A 214 -0.32 -18.52 18.04
CA PRO A 214 0.35 -18.16 19.29
C PRO A 214 -0.06 -16.74 19.67
N GLU A 215 -0.55 -16.57 20.89
CA GLU A 215 -0.95 -15.27 21.41
C GLU A 215 0.26 -14.33 21.40
N LYS A 216 0.15 -13.19 20.71
CA LYS A 216 1.14 -12.12 20.86
C LYS A 216 1.00 -11.57 22.27
N LYS A 217 1.99 -11.85 23.13
CA LYS A 217 2.18 -11.05 24.34
C LYS A 217 2.42 -9.61 23.93
N SER A 218 1.44 -8.74 24.18
CA SER A 218 1.61 -7.31 24.09
C SER A 218 2.47 -6.85 25.26
N GLU A 219 3.72 -6.48 25.00
CA GLU A 219 4.46 -5.61 25.92
C GLU A 219 3.82 -4.23 25.88
N SER A 220 2.86 -4.00 26.76
CA SER A 220 2.38 -2.67 27.12
C SER A 220 3.06 -2.25 28.42
N ASP A 221 4.01 -1.33 28.30
CA ASP A 221 4.67 -0.67 29.42
C ASP A 221 3.67 0.11 30.30
N GLY A 222 3.99 0.23 31.59
CA GLY A 222 3.60 1.39 32.39
C GLY A 222 2.15 1.52 32.84
N THR A 223 1.73 0.76 33.86
CA THR A 223 1.01 1.43 34.99
C THR A 223 1.29 0.78 36.34
N LYS A 224 1.82 1.58 37.28
CA LYS A 224 2.03 1.18 38.67
C LYS A 224 0.70 0.97 39.38
N LYS A 225 0.52 -0.18 40.05
CA LYS A 225 -0.37 -0.32 41.21
C LYS A 225 0.21 -1.29 42.23
N SER A 226 0.65 -0.75 43.36
CA SER A 226 1.12 -1.52 44.52
C SER A 226 -0.08 -2.13 45.26
N PRO A 227 0.00 -3.40 45.72
CA PRO A 227 -0.82 -3.89 46.81
C PRO A 227 -0.04 -3.89 48.14
N LYS A 228 -0.77 -3.72 49.24
CA LYS A 228 -0.24 -3.72 50.62
C LYS A 228 0.03 -5.14 51.13
N LYS A 229 0.87 -5.21 52.18
CA LYS A 229 1.08 -6.36 53.09
C LYS A 229 -0.13 -7.29 53.28
N SER A 230 0.17 -8.59 53.29
CA SER A 230 -0.29 -9.55 54.31
C SER A 230 0.78 -10.62 54.52
N ALA A 231 0.99 -11.08 55.75
CA ALA A 231 2.11 -11.94 56.13
C ALA A 231 1.73 -13.42 56.28
N LYS A 232 2.72 -14.31 56.08
CA LYS A 232 2.95 -15.64 56.70
C LYS A 232 4.27 -16.16 56.11
N GLU A 233 5.39 -16.10 56.82
CA GLU A 233 5.86 -17.09 57.82
C GLU A 233 6.13 -18.49 57.26
N ALA A 234 7.41 -18.76 57.00
CA ALA A 234 8.11 -19.98 57.42
C ALA A 234 9.61 -19.68 57.50
N ALA A 235 10.25 -19.97 58.65
CA ALA A 235 11.71 -19.92 58.80
C ALA A 235 12.37 -21.16 58.13
N VAL A 236 13.68 -21.26 57.92
CA VAL A 236 14.71 -21.43 58.97
C VAL A 236 16.12 -21.03 58.46
N LYS A 237 16.85 -20.30 59.32
CA LYS A 237 18.31 -20.24 59.62
C LYS A 237 19.28 -20.93 58.62
N THR A 238 20.44 -20.35 58.30
CA THR A 238 21.50 -19.94 59.27
C THR A 238 22.33 -18.70 58.88
N GLU A 239 23.05 -18.16 59.86
CA GLU A 239 23.71 -16.84 59.85
C GLU A 239 25.22 -16.84 59.51
N LYS A 240 25.76 -15.61 59.47
CA LYS A 240 27.18 -15.16 59.59
C LYS A 240 27.95 -15.08 58.25
N LYS A 241 28.68 -13.99 57.95
CA LYS A 241 29.20 -12.92 58.84
C LYS A 241 29.40 -11.55 58.13
N SER A 242 28.83 -10.52 58.74
CA SER A 242 29.42 -9.18 58.99
C SER A 242 30.01 -8.28 57.87
N ALA A 243 29.32 -7.14 57.69
CA ALA A 243 29.87 -5.77 57.78
C ALA A 243 30.84 -5.20 56.71
N LYS A 244 30.30 -4.25 55.90
CA LYS A 244 30.80 -2.86 55.94
C LYS A 244 29.78 -1.81 55.44
N LYS A 245 29.51 -0.86 56.34
CA LYS A 245 29.02 0.54 56.22
C LYS A 245 28.06 0.98 55.09
N ASN A 246 26.98 1.59 55.56
CA ASN A 246 25.99 2.39 54.84
C ASN A 246 26.51 3.71 54.26
N ALA A 247 25.74 4.19 53.28
CA ALA A 247 25.31 5.58 53.07
C ALA A 247 26.30 6.67 52.63
N ALA A 248 25.85 7.79 52.03
CA ALA A 248 24.71 8.09 51.13
C ALA A 248 24.71 9.61 50.88
N LYS A 249 24.26 10.06 49.69
CA LYS A 249 23.93 11.47 49.39
C LYS A 249 25.17 12.41 49.43
N SER A 250 25.24 13.56 48.76
CA SER A 250 24.34 14.24 47.80
C SER A 250 25.14 15.34 47.09
N ALA A 251 24.76 15.69 45.86
CA ALA A 251 24.55 17.09 45.50
C ALA A 251 23.63 17.22 44.27
N SER A 252 22.38 17.64 44.49
CA SER A 252 21.44 18.01 43.45
C SER A 252 21.05 19.49 43.59
N LYS A 253 21.35 20.33 42.60
CA LYS A 253 20.74 21.65 42.33
C LYS A 253 21.09 22.00 40.88
N LYS A 254 20.19 22.09 39.89
CA LYS A 254 18.83 22.69 39.79
C LYS A 254 18.83 24.22 39.62
N ALA A 255 19.10 24.62 38.38
CA ALA A 255 18.35 25.59 37.55
C ALA A 255 17.99 27.01 38.06
N LYS A 256 18.21 27.99 37.17
CA LYS A 256 17.36 29.16 36.78
C LYS A 256 18.04 29.79 35.55
N LYS A 257 17.43 29.99 34.37
CA LYS A 257 16.17 30.67 33.97
C LYS A 257 16.20 32.19 34.19
N ALA A 258 16.41 32.93 33.11
CA ALA A 258 16.00 34.32 32.93
C ALA A 258 15.48 34.52 31.49
N VAL A 259 14.61 35.51 31.27
CA VAL A 259 13.80 35.69 30.06
C VAL A 259 13.75 37.19 29.71
N ARG A 260 13.52 37.50 28.41
CA ARG A 260 12.91 38.72 27.82
C ARG A 260 13.82 39.88 27.34
N LYS A 261 13.29 40.52 26.27
CA LYS A 261 13.70 41.76 25.56
C LYS A 261 14.92 41.62 24.64
N SER A 262 14.97 42.18 23.42
CA SER A 262 13.94 42.87 22.59
C SER A 262 14.43 43.04 21.15
N ALA A 263 13.53 42.95 20.15
CA ALA A 263 13.72 43.47 18.77
C ALA A 263 13.43 45.01 18.75
N PRO A 264 13.63 45.84 17.67
CA PRO A 264 13.32 45.50 16.26
C PRO A 264 14.01 46.29 15.08
N LYS A 265 13.62 45.98 13.82
CA LYS A 265 13.60 46.85 12.58
C LYS A 265 14.97 47.27 11.96
N LYS A 266 15.15 47.57 10.64
CA LYS A 266 14.39 47.37 9.36
C LYS A 266 15.30 47.72 8.14
N ALA A 267 14.85 47.43 6.90
CA ALA A 267 15.26 48.03 5.60
C ALA A 267 16.66 47.65 5.01
N ALA A 268 16.96 47.80 3.70
CA ALA A 268 16.18 47.74 2.43
C ALA A 268 17.12 47.75 1.18
N ASN A 269 16.60 47.38 0.00
CA ASN A 269 17.03 47.72 -1.38
C ASN A 269 18.46 47.43 -1.93
N ALA A 270 18.51 46.44 -2.84
CA ALA A 270 18.70 46.60 -4.30
C ALA A 270 19.73 47.58 -4.92
N ALA A 271 20.70 46.97 -5.65
CA ALA A 271 21.08 47.21 -7.06
C ALA A 271 21.80 48.50 -7.55
N ARG A 272 23.05 48.33 -8.04
CA ARG A 272 23.77 48.93 -9.22
C ARG A 272 25.29 48.74 -9.03
N ARG A 273 26.23 48.76 -10.00
CA ARG A 273 26.38 49.10 -11.46
C ARG A 273 27.68 48.39 -11.97
N SER A 274 28.05 48.23 -13.25
CA SER A 274 27.31 47.96 -14.51
C SER A 274 28.27 47.80 -15.73
N ALA A 275 28.33 46.64 -16.40
CA ALA A 275 28.93 46.45 -17.74
C ALA A 275 28.13 45.37 -18.49
N LYS A 276 27.38 45.57 -19.59
CA LYS A 276 27.40 46.48 -20.75
C LYS A 276 28.38 46.10 -21.87
N LYS A 277 27.97 45.19 -22.76
CA LYS A 277 27.89 45.45 -24.24
C LYS A 277 27.29 44.27 -25.06
N LYS A 278 26.33 44.65 -25.93
CA LYS A 278 26.09 44.20 -27.32
C LYS A 278 25.74 42.74 -27.66
N MET A 279 24.48 42.55 -28.09
CA MET A 279 24.13 41.78 -29.30
C MET A 279 24.58 42.57 -30.56
N PRO A 280 24.59 41.98 -31.78
CA PRO A 280 23.37 42.07 -32.60
C PRO A 280 23.09 40.89 -33.59
N THR A 281 21.79 40.67 -33.82
CA THR A 281 21.07 40.29 -35.07
C THR A 281 21.68 39.37 -36.14
N ALA A 282 20.87 38.40 -36.59
CA ALA A 282 20.98 37.71 -37.88
C ALA A 282 20.50 38.57 -39.08
N PRO A 283 20.85 38.19 -40.33
CA PRO A 283 20.10 38.58 -41.52
C PRO A 283 19.58 37.38 -42.35
N THR A 284 18.47 37.60 -43.06
CA THR A 284 17.81 36.68 -44.00
C THR A 284 18.29 36.87 -45.45
N LYS A 285 18.14 35.83 -46.31
CA LYS A 285 17.98 35.87 -47.79
C LYS A 285 17.59 34.45 -48.27
N THR A 286 16.37 34.15 -48.76
CA THR A 286 15.76 34.30 -50.12
C THR A 286 16.38 33.54 -51.30
N ALA A 287 15.48 33.02 -52.17
CA ALA A 287 15.67 32.36 -53.48
C ALA A 287 16.04 30.85 -53.46
N LYS A 288 15.55 29.97 -54.38
CA LYS A 288 14.56 30.12 -55.48
C LYS A 288 13.95 28.76 -55.90
N ARG A 289 12.64 28.78 -56.20
CA ARG A 289 11.81 28.00 -57.17
C ARG A 289 12.25 26.64 -57.77
N SER A 290 11.20 25.80 -57.94
CA SER A 290 10.85 24.91 -59.07
C SER A 290 11.50 23.53 -59.28
N ALA A 291 10.71 22.45 -59.08
CA ALA A 291 10.24 21.54 -60.14
C ALA A 291 9.10 20.59 -59.65
N LYS A 292 8.15 20.23 -60.55
CA LYS A 292 7.19 19.07 -60.57
C LYS A 292 6.71 18.48 -59.22
N LYS A 293 5.42 18.34 -58.87
CA LYS A 293 4.13 18.34 -59.60
C LYS A 293 4.01 17.38 -60.80
N ALA A 294 3.96 16.06 -60.53
CA ALA A 294 3.32 15.05 -61.39
C ALA A 294 3.20 13.68 -60.69
N ALA A 295 2.04 13.34 -60.10
CA ALA A 295 1.65 11.95 -59.73
C ALA A 295 0.18 11.83 -59.26
N LYS A 296 -0.80 12.08 -60.15
CA LYS A 296 -2.14 11.48 -60.00
C LYS A 296 -2.77 11.29 -61.38
N LYS A 297 -3.45 10.14 -61.58
CA LYS A 297 -4.11 9.66 -62.82
C LYS A 297 -3.20 9.23 -63.99
N LYS A 298 -2.89 7.93 -64.08
CA LYS A 298 -3.59 6.95 -64.96
C LYS A 298 -2.78 5.65 -65.09
N ALA A 299 -3.35 4.51 -64.67
CA ALA A 299 -3.43 3.23 -65.40
C ALA A 299 -3.63 2.05 -64.43
N LYS A 300 -4.71 1.29 -64.65
CA LYS A 300 -5.15 0.09 -63.90
C LYS A 300 -5.50 0.34 -62.43
#